data_AF-J5ULW9-F1
#
_entry.id   AF-J5ULW9-F1
#
_cell.length_a   1.000
_cell.length_b   1.000
_cell.length_c   1.000
_cell.angle_alpha   90.00
_cell.angle_beta   90.00
_cell.angle_gamma   90.00
#
_symmetry.space_group_name_H-M   'P 1'
#
loop_
_entity.id
_entity.type
_entity.pdbx_description
1 polymer ?
#
loop_
_entity_poly.entity_id
_entity_poly.type
_entity_poly.pdbx_seq_one_letter_code
_entity_poly.pdbx_strand_id
1 'polypeptide(L)'
;MEYSDIPYMNRDIESPAPNQIVRVKEEVLKADTLWVIAPEYNFSYPGVLKNLLGWLSRPLKENDFSSGTAIRMKKVTISGVNGKSAAGGARKKLTELLKLIKWS
;
A
#
# COMPACT_ATOMS: atom_id res chain seq x y z
N MET A 1 2.52 -2.01 -12.45
CA MET A 1 2.45 -2.96 -11.33
C MET A 1 1.09 -3.58 -11.32
N GLU A 2 1.04 -4.91 -11.40
CA GLU A 2 -0.19 -5.70 -11.32
C GLU A 2 -0.28 -6.34 -9.93
N TYR A 3 -1.43 -6.18 -9.26
CA TYR A 3 -1.63 -6.67 -7.89
C TYR A 3 -3.05 -7.18 -7.63
N SER A 4 -3.82 -7.46 -8.68
CA SER A 4 -5.20 -7.97 -8.56
C SER A 4 -5.25 -9.42 -8.02
N ASP A 5 -4.12 -10.12 -8.10
CA ASP A 5 -3.88 -11.50 -7.70
C ASP A 5 -3.43 -11.66 -6.24
N ILE A 6 -3.24 -10.55 -5.51
CA ILE A 6 -2.78 -10.62 -4.13
C ILE A 6 -3.88 -11.14 -3.20
N PRO A 7 -3.58 -12.06 -2.27
CA PRO A 7 -4.55 -12.53 -1.30
C PRO A 7 -4.93 -11.43 -0.31
N TYR A 8 -6.10 -11.57 0.30
CA TYR A 8 -6.47 -10.75 1.46
C TYR A 8 -5.46 -10.97 2.58
N MET A 9 -4.97 -9.87 3.14
CA MET A 9 -4.00 -9.90 4.21
C MET A 9 -4.61 -10.57 5.44
N ASN A 10 -3.97 -11.64 5.89
CA ASN A 10 -4.25 -12.32 7.13
C ASN A 10 -2.91 -12.68 7.79
N ARG A 11 -2.84 -12.53 9.12
CA ARG A 11 -1.64 -12.83 9.93
C ARG A 11 -1.18 -14.28 9.74
N ASP A 12 -2.12 -15.20 9.52
CA ASP A 12 -1.81 -16.63 9.33
C ASP A 12 -0.98 -16.91 8.06
N ILE A 13 -1.03 -16.01 7.08
CA ILE A 13 -0.28 -16.12 5.82
C ILE A 13 0.79 -15.04 5.70
N GLU A 14 1.14 -14.35 6.79
CA GLU A 14 2.24 -13.38 6.78
C GLU A 14 3.61 -14.06 6.72
N SER A 15 3.71 -15.30 7.21
CA SER A 15 4.92 -16.10 7.13
C SER A 15 4.67 -17.60 6.88
N PRO A 16 5.19 -18.16 5.78
CA PRO A 16 5.87 -17.43 4.69
C PRO A 16 4.88 -16.57 3.89
N ALA A 17 5.32 -15.38 3.48
CA ALA A 17 4.50 -14.51 2.65
C ALA A 17 4.25 -15.16 1.26
N PRO A 18 3.02 -15.07 0.70
CA PRO A 18 2.71 -15.62 -0.62
C PRO A 18 3.60 -15.02 -1.72
N ASN A 19 3.89 -15.81 -2.76
CA ASN A 19 4.77 -15.39 -3.87
C ASN A 19 4.32 -14.08 -4.55
N GLN A 20 3.00 -13.88 -4.67
CA GLN A 20 2.42 -12.64 -5.21
C GLN A 20 2.80 -11.41 -4.38
N ILE A 21 2.88 -11.57 -3.05
CA ILE A 21 3.28 -10.51 -2.13
C ILE A 21 4.78 -10.23 -2.23
N VAL A 22 5.60 -11.28 -2.35
CA VAL A 22 7.05 -11.14 -2.56
C VAL A 22 7.32 -10.36 -3.84
N ARG A 23 6.68 -10.75 -4.96
CA ARG A 23 6.76 -10.04 -6.25
C ARG A 23 6.43 -8.56 -6.12
N VAL A 24 5.30 -8.24 -5.49
CA VAL A 24 4.85 -6.84 -5.33
C VAL A 24 5.78 -6.04 -4.42
N LYS A 25 6.29 -6.63 -3.33
CA LYS A 25 7.31 -5.99 -2.47
C LYS A 25 8.58 -5.68 -3.26
N GLU A 26 9.05 -6.60 -4.09
CA GLU A 26 10.23 -6.39 -4.94
C GLU A 26 10.03 -5.28 -5.98
N GLU A 27 8.88 -5.26 -6.68
CA GLU A 27 8.53 -4.19 -7.62
C GLU A 27 8.56 -2.82 -6.93
N VAL A 28 7.98 -2.72 -5.74
CA VAL A 28 7.98 -1.48 -4.94
C VAL A 28 9.39 -1.11 -4.47
N LEU A 29 10.19 -2.09 -4.04
CA LEU A 29 11.58 -1.85 -3.61
C LEU A 29 12.46 -1.34 -4.77
N LYS A 30 12.23 -1.82 -6.00
CA LYS A 30 12.95 -1.36 -7.21
C LYS A 30 12.53 0.03 -7.68
N ALA A 31 11.31 0.47 -7.36
CA ALA A 31 10.81 1.77 -7.80
C ALA A 31 11.38 2.94 -6.98
N ASP A 32 11.81 4.04 -7.60
CA ASP A 32 12.27 5.22 -6.86
C ASP A 32 11.13 5.95 -6.13
N THR A 33 9.96 5.97 -6.76
CA THR A 33 8.78 6.70 -6.30
C THR A 33 7.52 5.89 -6.58
N LEU A 34 6.47 6.15 -5.79
CA LEU A 34 5.15 5.56 -5.99
C LEU A 34 4.16 6.65 -6.38
N TRP A 35 3.41 6.40 -7.44
CA TRP A 35 2.26 7.20 -7.82
C TRP A 35 1.00 6.39 -7.63
N VAL A 36 0.18 6.81 -6.66
CA VAL A 36 -1.10 6.17 -6.36
C VAL A 36 -2.20 6.94 -7.07
N ILE A 37 -2.88 6.27 -8.01
CA ILE A 37 -4.07 6.79 -8.68
C ILE A 37 -5.25 5.95 -8.22
N ALA A 38 -6.23 6.58 -7.55
CA ALA A 38 -7.35 5.84 -6.98
C ALA A 38 -8.70 6.55 -7.22
N PRO A 39 -9.77 5.79 -7.54
CA PRO A 39 -11.12 6.33 -7.44
C PRO A 39 -11.50 6.53 -5.97
N GLU A 40 -12.58 7.26 -5.74
CA GLU A 40 -13.15 7.43 -4.40
C GLU A 40 -14.44 6.63 -4.27
N TYR A 41 -14.46 5.68 -3.33
CA TYR A 41 -15.62 4.89 -2.96
C TYR A 41 -16.02 5.24 -1.54
N ASN A 42 -17.28 5.66 -1.34
CA ASN A 42 -17.84 6.01 -0.03
C ASN A 42 -16.94 6.98 0.76
N PHE A 43 -16.47 8.05 0.13
CA PHE A 43 -15.55 9.05 0.71
C PHE A 43 -14.23 8.44 1.22
N SER A 44 -13.75 7.38 0.57
CA SER A 44 -12.51 6.69 0.92
C SER A 44 -11.84 6.10 -0.33
N TYR A 45 -10.63 5.58 -0.15
CA TYR A 45 -9.94 4.79 -1.16
C TYR A 45 -10.43 3.34 -1.20
N PRO A 46 -10.22 2.61 -2.31
CA PRO A 46 -10.71 1.23 -2.46
C PRO A 46 -10.11 0.26 -1.43
N GLY A 47 -10.90 -0.73 -1.01
CA GLY A 47 -10.46 -1.77 -0.05
C GLY A 47 -9.28 -2.60 -0.55
N VAL A 48 -9.22 -2.88 -1.86
CA VAL A 48 -8.08 -3.59 -2.47
C VAL A 48 -6.77 -2.80 -2.32
N LEU A 49 -6.84 -1.46 -2.42
CA LEU A 49 -5.68 -0.61 -2.16
C LEU A 49 -5.28 -0.62 -0.67
N LYS A 50 -6.24 -0.68 0.25
CA LYS A 50 -5.95 -0.88 1.68
C LYS A 50 -5.22 -2.20 1.93
N ASN A 51 -5.65 -3.26 1.26
CA ASN A 51 -5.07 -4.59 1.38
C ASN A 51 -3.61 -4.60 0.91
N LEU A 52 -3.35 -4.04 -0.27
CA LEU A 52 -2.01 -3.87 -0.81
C LEU A 52 -1.11 -3.07 0.15
N LEU A 53 -1.57 -1.93 0.65
CA LEU A 53 -0.81 -1.11 1.60
C LEU A 53 -0.57 -1.85 2.94
N GLY A 54 -1.49 -2.72 3.35
CA GLY A 54 -1.30 -3.63 4.48
C GLY A 54 -0.10 -4.53 4.28
N TRP A 55 -0.05 -5.24 3.16
CA TRP A 55 1.07 -6.10 2.79
C TRP A 55 2.41 -5.35 2.68
N LEU A 56 2.40 -4.16 2.07
CA LEU A 56 3.60 -3.33 1.92
C LEU A 56 4.08 -2.71 3.24
N SER A 57 3.21 -2.63 4.25
CA SER A 57 3.57 -2.18 5.61
C SER A 57 4.21 -3.28 6.45
N ARG A 58 4.22 -4.54 5.99
CA ARG A 58 4.85 -5.64 6.74
C ARG A 58 6.38 -5.59 6.62
N PRO A 59 7.10 -6.05 7.66
CA PRO A 59 8.55 -6.22 7.61
C PRO A 59 9.06 -6.93 6.35
N LEU A 60 10.30 -6.61 5.95
CA LEU A 60 10.98 -7.31 4.86
C LEU A 60 11.54 -8.66 5.32
N LYS A 61 12.00 -8.73 6.58
CA LYS A 61 12.40 -9.97 7.23
C LYS A 61 11.32 -10.40 8.23
N GLU A 62 11.07 -11.70 8.28
CA GLU A 62 10.09 -12.28 9.20
C GLU A 62 10.41 -11.90 10.65
N ASN A 63 9.38 -11.44 11.38
CA ASN A 63 9.45 -11.03 12.79
C ASN A 63 10.51 -9.97 13.14
N ASP A 64 11.13 -9.32 12.15
CA ASP A 64 12.13 -8.26 12.35
C ASP A 64 11.57 -6.91 11.89
N PHE A 65 10.92 -6.20 12.81
CA PHE A 65 10.38 -4.87 12.58
C PHE A 65 11.47 -3.80 12.33
N SER A 66 12.74 -4.09 12.64
CA SER A 66 13.85 -3.18 12.33
C SER A 66 14.28 -3.26 10.86
N SER A 67 13.91 -4.33 10.15
CA SER A 67 14.21 -4.52 8.71
C SER A 67 13.55 -3.49 7.79
N GLY A 68 12.64 -2.68 8.32
CA GLY A 68 11.87 -1.71 7.56
C GLY A 68 10.79 -2.36 6.70
N THR A 69 10.16 -1.55 5.85
CA THR A 69 9.06 -1.99 4.98
C THR A 69 9.34 -1.57 3.54
N ALA A 70 8.67 -2.21 2.58
CA ALA A 70 8.85 -1.90 1.16
C ALA A 70 8.56 -0.42 0.83
N ILE A 71 7.65 0.21 1.59
CA ILE A 71 7.14 1.57 1.32
C ILE A 71 7.80 2.68 2.18
N ARG A 72 8.51 2.34 3.27
CA ARG A 72 9.01 3.31 4.27
C ARG A 72 9.78 4.49 3.67
N MET A 73 10.72 4.21 2.77
CA MET A 73 11.60 5.23 2.16
C MET A 73 11.09 5.78 0.83
N LYS A 74 9.92 5.34 0.34
CA LYS A 74 9.43 5.72 -0.98
C LYS A 74 8.77 7.09 -0.94
N LYS A 75 9.13 7.98 -1.87
CA LYS A 75 8.34 9.19 -2.14
C LYS A 75 7.02 8.76 -2.76
N VAL A 76 5.90 9.27 -2.25
CA VAL A 76 4.56 8.89 -2.73
C VAL A 76 3.79 10.14 -3.13
N THR A 77 3.19 10.11 -4.32
CA THR A 77 2.23 11.11 -4.77
C THR A 77 0.87 10.46 -4.99
N ILE A 78 -0.22 11.19 -4.74
CA ILE A 78 -1.59 10.67 -4.84
C ILE A 78 -2.38 11.54 -5.82
N SER A 79 -2.96 10.91 -6.83
CA SER A 79 -3.98 11.49 -7.70
C SER A 79 -5.29 10.74 -7.49
N GLY A 80 -6.41 11.43 -7.66
CA GLY A 80 -7.71 10.81 -7.49
C GLY A 80 -8.66 11.17 -8.62
N VAL A 81 -9.54 10.23 -8.96
CA VAL A 81 -10.51 10.38 -10.05
C VAL A 81 -11.90 10.18 -9.46
N ASN A 82 -12.64 11.27 -9.25
CA ASN A 82 -14.05 11.23 -8.89
C ASN A 82 -14.70 12.59 -9.24
N GLY A 83 -15.93 12.58 -9.73
CA GLY A 83 -16.63 13.72 -10.35
C GLY A 83 -16.57 15.03 -9.55
N LYS A 84 -17.65 15.41 -8.86
CA LYS A 84 -17.68 16.70 -8.14
C LYS A 84 -16.72 16.78 -6.95
N SER A 85 -16.40 15.65 -6.30
CA SER A 85 -15.54 15.63 -5.12
C SER A 85 -14.04 15.69 -5.43
N ALA A 86 -13.63 15.55 -6.70
CA ALA A 86 -12.23 15.42 -7.10
C ALA A 86 -11.45 14.41 -6.24
N ALA A 87 -12.13 13.34 -5.81
CA ALA A 87 -11.63 12.31 -4.90
C ALA A 87 -10.99 12.85 -3.61
N GLY A 88 -11.52 13.95 -3.06
CA GLY A 88 -10.95 14.62 -1.89
C GLY A 88 -10.89 13.76 -0.62
N GLY A 89 -11.90 12.93 -0.37
CA GLY A 89 -11.94 12.00 0.76
C GLY A 89 -10.92 10.86 0.61
N ALA A 90 -10.80 10.28 -0.59
CA ALA A 90 -9.79 9.27 -0.87
C ALA A 90 -8.37 9.82 -0.69
N ARG A 91 -8.09 11.01 -1.26
CA ARG A 91 -6.78 11.67 -1.13
C ARG A 91 -6.43 11.99 0.32
N LYS A 92 -7.38 12.51 1.10
CA LYS A 92 -7.18 12.82 2.53
C LYS A 92 -6.82 11.56 3.32
N LYS A 93 -7.65 10.51 3.23
CA LYS A 93 -7.44 9.27 4.00
C LYS A 93 -6.19 8.50 3.55
N LEU A 94 -5.86 8.50 2.26
CA LEU A 94 -4.59 7.92 1.77
C LEU A 94 -3.39 8.67 2.32
N THR A 95 -3.45 10.00 2.37
CA THR A 95 -2.38 10.83 2.93
C THR A 95 -2.17 10.54 4.41
N GLU A 96 -3.24 10.42 5.18
CA GLU A 96 -3.18 10.06 6.61
C GLU A 96 -2.56 8.67 6.82
N LEU A 97 -3.01 7.65 6.08
CA LEU A 97 -2.47 6.30 6.19
C LEU A 97 -0.99 6.23 5.79
N LEU A 98 -0.62 6.84 4.66
CA LEU A 98 0.76 6.81 4.17
C LEU A 98 1.72 7.57 5.08
N LYS A 99 1.26 8.61 5.77
CA LYS A 99 2.03 9.23 6.85
C LYS A 99 2.28 8.18 7.92
N LEU A 100 1.22 7.57 8.48
CA LEU A 100 1.34 6.59 9.56
C LEU A 100 2.34 5.45 9.24
N ILE A 101 2.23 4.85 8.04
CA ILE A 101 3.10 3.73 7.62
C ILE A 101 4.58 4.15 7.48
N LYS A 102 4.86 5.41 7.18
CA LYS A 102 6.25 5.91 7.05
C LYS A 102 6.91 6.18 8.39
N TRP A 103 6.12 6.44 9.43
CA TRP A 103 6.62 6.75 10.78
C TRP A 103 6.71 5.51 11.70
N SER A 104 6.08 4.38 11.31
CA SER A 104 6.27 3.07 11.95
C SER A 104 7.55 2.38 11.48
#